data_AF-A0A8T1ASG7-F1
#
_entry.id   AF-A0A8T1ASG7-F1
#
_cell.length_a   1.000
_cell.length_b   1.000
_cell.length_c   1.000
_cell.angle_alpha   90.00
_cell.angle_beta   90.00
_cell.angle_gamma   90.00
#
_symmetry.space_group_name_H-M   'P 1'
#
loop_
_entity.id
_entity.type
_entity.pdbx_description
1 polymer ?
#
loop_
_entity_poly.entity_id
_entity_poly.type
_entity_poly.pdbx_seq_one_letter_code
_entity_poly.pdbx_strand_id
1 'polypeptide(L)'
;MVGGARVITCEDTGNVSIGGTTTTYKLNVNGTVNCTNLYRSGVIADLTIISGITTIGTGQASKVLTLDASRNATNIASIACDTIVANTTTNILNINPTTLQIKGTTLTATATQLNVLNGFTGTTANLNVLLS
;
A
#
# COMPACT_ATOMS: atom_id res chain seq x y z
N MET A 1 -2.05 -30.91 -34.21
CA MET A 1 -3.43 -30.69 -33.71
C MET A 1 -3.96 -32.02 -33.23
N VAL A 2 -4.27 -32.16 -31.95
CA VAL A 2 -5.01 -33.32 -31.43
C VAL A 2 -6.46 -32.88 -31.25
N GLY A 3 -7.41 -33.70 -31.68
CA GLY A 3 -8.85 -33.38 -31.79
C GLY A 3 -9.59 -33.24 -30.46
N GLY A 4 -9.26 -32.21 -29.69
CA GLY A 4 -9.97 -31.72 -28.50
C GLY A 4 -9.76 -30.20 -28.40
N ALA A 5 -10.43 -29.53 -27.44
CA ALA A 5 -10.29 -28.08 -27.23
C ALA A 5 -8.82 -27.66 -27.32
N ARG A 6 -8.53 -26.64 -28.15
CA ARG A 6 -7.17 -26.29 -28.54
C ARG A 6 -6.40 -25.78 -27.31
N VAL A 7 -5.47 -26.59 -26.79
CA VAL A 7 -4.75 -26.29 -25.54
C VAL A 7 -3.64 -25.26 -25.78
N ILE A 8 -2.86 -25.41 -26.87
CA ILE A 8 -1.79 -24.47 -27.25
C ILE A 8 -1.90 -24.19 -28.76
N THR A 9 -1.87 -22.92 -29.13
CA THR A 9 -1.81 -22.42 -30.52
C THR A 9 -0.58 -21.55 -30.69
N CYS A 10 0.26 -21.86 -31.68
CA CYS A 10 1.33 -20.96 -32.12
C CYS A 10 0.86 -20.26 -33.40
N GLU A 11 0.90 -18.94 -33.39
CA GLU A 11 0.47 -18.10 -34.51
C GLU A 11 1.66 -17.74 -35.41
N ASP A 12 1.39 -17.37 -36.67
CA ASP A 12 2.39 -16.88 -37.62
C ASP A 12 3.03 -15.55 -37.19
N THR A 13 2.35 -14.79 -36.33
CA THR A 13 2.85 -13.60 -35.63
C THR A 13 3.90 -13.92 -34.55
N GLY A 14 4.17 -15.21 -34.28
CA GLY A 14 5.08 -15.66 -33.24
C GLY A 14 4.52 -15.50 -31.82
N ASN A 15 3.20 -15.46 -31.68
CA ASN A 15 2.52 -15.45 -30.39
C ASN A 15 2.06 -16.87 -30.02
N VAL A 16 1.88 -17.11 -28.71
CA VAL A 16 1.37 -18.37 -28.17
C VAL A 16 0.06 -18.11 -27.40
N SER A 17 -1.01 -18.77 -27.84
CA SER A 17 -2.29 -18.81 -27.13
C SER A 17 -2.40 -20.11 -26.34
N ILE A 18 -2.72 -20.03 -25.04
CA ILE A 18 -3.07 -21.19 -24.21
C ILE A 18 -4.54 -21.09 -23.86
N GLY A 19 -5.34 -22.06 -24.36
CA GLY A 19 -6.79 -22.09 -24.17
C GLY A 19 -7.59 -21.06 -24.99
N GLY A 20 -7.01 -20.51 -26.06
CA GLY A 20 -7.63 -19.50 -26.93
C GLY A 20 -7.24 -19.62 -28.41
N THR A 21 -7.76 -18.71 -29.25
CA THR A 21 -7.64 -18.80 -30.73
C THR A 21 -7.01 -17.57 -31.42
N THR A 22 -6.82 -16.44 -30.72
CA THR A 22 -6.15 -15.23 -31.23
C THR A 22 -5.47 -14.46 -30.10
N THR A 23 -4.31 -13.85 -30.36
CA THR A 23 -3.52 -13.15 -29.32
C THR A 23 -2.92 -11.84 -29.79
N THR A 24 -3.05 -10.79 -28.97
CA THR A 24 -2.38 -9.48 -29.14
C THR A 24 -1.06 -9.39 -28.37
N TYR A 25 -0.79 -10.35 -27.48
CA TYR A 25 0.43 -10.44 -26.67
C TYR A 25 1.22 -11.70 -27.02
N LYS A 26 2.53 -11.68 -26.77
CA LYS A 26 3.43 -12.81 -27.08
C LYS A 26 3.01 -14.12 -26.38
N LEU A 27 2.44 -14.02 -25.19
CA LEU A 27 1.76 -15.12 -24.50
C LEU A 27 0.41 -14.60 -24.00
N ASN A 28 -0.68 -15.28 -24.40
CA ASN A 28 -2.03 -15.03 -23.88
C ASN A 28 -2.55 -16.31 -23.23
N VAL A 29 -2.93 -16.23 -21.96
CA VAL A 29 -3.53 -17.35 -21.21
C VAL A 29 -4.95 -16.93 -20.82
N ASN A 30 -5.93 -17.59 -21.41
CA ASN A 30 -7.32 -17.42 -21.01
C ASN A 30 -7.62 -18.28 -19.78
N GLY A 31 -7.25 -17.80 -18.58
CA GLY A 31 -7.40 -18.54 -17.32
C GLY A 31 -6.41 -18.11 -16.24
N THR A 32 -6.26 -18.93 -15.19
CA THR A 32 -5.30 -18.70 -14.12
C THR A 32 -3.90 -19.18 -14.52
N VAL A 33 -2.87 -18.45 -14.09
CA VAL A 33 -1.47 -18.85 -14.23
C VAL A 33 -0.95 -19.32 -12.88
N ASN A 34 -0.64 -20.61 -12.75
CA ASN A 34 0.07 -21.17 -11.59
C ASN A 34 1.54 -21.34 -11.97
N CYS A 35 2.42 -20.52 -11.39
CA CYS A 35 3.86 -20.59 -11.65
C CYS A 35 4.63 -20.24 -10.37
N THR A 36 5.79 -20.86 -10.18
CA THR A 36 6.66 -20.59 -9.02
C THR A 36 7.23 -19.17 -9.06
N ASN A 37 7.57 -18.68 -10.25
CA ASN A 37 8.06 -17.32 -10.48
C ASN A 37 7.58 -16.81 -11.83
N LEU A 38 7.24 -15.53 -11.90
CA LEU A 38 7.03 -14.80 -13.15
C LEU A 38 8.28 -13.96 -13.44
N TYR A 39 8.89 -14.11 -14.62
CA TYR A 39 10.06 -13.34 -15.03
C TYR A 39 9.69 -12.33 -16.13
N ARG A 40 10.26 -11.12 -16.09
CA ARG A 40 10.18 -10.11 -17.15
C ARG A 40 11.60 -9.68 -17.52
N SER A 41 12.00 -9.93 -18.76
CA SER A 41 13.36 -9.62 -19.25
C SER A 41 14.49 -10.23 -18.41
N GLY A 42 14.31 -11.48 -17.96
CA GLY A 42 15.35 -12.24 -17.25
C GLY A 42 15.45 -11.99 -15.74
N VAL A 43 14.66 -11.08 -15.18
CA VAL A 43 14.53 -10.87 -13.72
C VAL A 43 13.14 -11.26 -13.24
N ILE A 44 12.99 -11.60 -11.95
CA ILE A 44 11.67 -11.79 -11.35
C ILE A 44 10.87 -10.50 -11.59
N ALA A 45 9.70 -10.62 -12.19
CA ALA A 45 8.83 -9.50 -12.44
C ALA A 45 8.44 -8.89 -11.09
N ASP A 46 8.85 -7.65 -10.85
CA ASP A 46 8.17 -6.80 -9.89
C ASP A 46 6.76 -6.53 -10.44
N LEU A 47 5.73 -7.05 -9.78
CA LEU A 47 4.33 -6.94 -10.22
C LEU A 47 3.78 -5.54 -9.92
N THR A 48 4.46 -4.53 -10.43
CA THR A 48 4.15 -3.10 -10.22
C THR A 48 2.80 -2.69 -10.85
N ILE A 49 2.21 -3.55 -11.71
CA ILE A 49 0.88 -3.35 -12.32
C ILE A 49 0.12 -4.67 -12.28
N ILE A 50 -0.59 -4.94 -11.19
CA ILE A 50 -1.74 -5.86 -11.26
C ILE A 50 -2.82 -5.10 -12.04
N SER A 51 -3.20 -5.59 -13.23
CA SER A 51 -4.31 -5.05 -14.01
C SER A 51 -5.52 -4.82 -13.09
N GLY A 52 -5.91 -3.55 -12.90
CA GLY A 52 -6.91 -3.11 -11.92
C GLY A 52 -6.44 -1.99 -10.97
N ILE A 53 -5.14 -1.81 -10.74
CA ILE A 53 -4.60 -0.65 -10.01
C ILE A 53 -4.02 0.35 -11.01
N THR A 54 -4.75 1.44 -11.24
CA THR A 54 -4.44 2.46 -12.26
C THR A 54 -3.48 3.54 -11.75
N THR A 55 -3.15 3.57 -10.45
CA THR A 55 -2.16 4.48 -9.87
C THR A 55 -1.49 3.84 -8.64
N ILE A 56 -0.18 3.64 -8.69
CA ILE A 56 0.65 3.07 -7.61
C ILE A 56 0.57 3.98 -6.38
N GLY A 57 0.45 3.42 -5.19
CA GLY A 57 0.23 4.17 -3.95
C GLY A 57 -1.24 4.41 -3.58
N THR A 58 -2.23 3.96 -4.38
CA THR A 58 -3.66 4.01 -4.02
C THR A 58 -4.13 2.64 -3.49
N GLY A 59 -4.57 2.59 -2.23
CA GLY A 59 -5.12 1.36 -1.65
C GLY A 59 -6.50 1.05 -2.24
N GLN A 60 -6.65 -0.12 -2.89
CA GLN A 60 -7.96 -0.70 -3.23
C GLN A 60 -8.27 -1.86 -2.27
N ALA A 61 -9.56 -2.08 -1.97
CA ALA A 61 -9.97 -3.15 -1.06
C ALA A 61 -9.45 -4.52 -1.53
N SER A 62 -8.89 -5.30 -0.60
CA SER A 62 -8.37 -6.66 -0.83
C SER A 62 -7.30 -6.76 -1.93
N LYS A 63 -6.56 -5.67 -2.18
CA LYS A 63 -5.36 -5.65 -3.03
C LYS A 63 -4.14 -5.21 -2.22
N VAL A 64 -2.96 -5.55 -2.74
CA VAL A 64 -1.68 -5.14 -2.17
C VAL A 64 -1.43 -3.66 -2.49
N LEU A 65 -1.01 -2.89 -1.48
CA LEU A 65 -0.47 -1.54 -1.66
C LEU A 65 1.03 -1.66 -1.96
N THR A 66 1.41 -1.46 -3.23
CA THR A 66 2.81 -1.31 -3.62
C THR A 66 3.15 0.17 -3.67
N LEU A 67 4.30 0.55 -3.09
CA LEU A 67 4.79 1.94 -3.08
C LEU A 67 5.85 2.15 -4.17
N ASP A 68 5.95 3.37 -4.69
CA ASP A 68 6.96 3.76 -5.68
C ASP A 68 8.31 4.13 -5.02
N ALA A 69 9.26 4.63 -5.82
CA ALA A 69 10.57 5.09 -5.32
C ALA A 69 10.45 6.25 -4.30
N SER A 70 9.37 7.03 -4.37
CA SER A 70 9.07 8.11 -3.41
C SER A 70 8.50 7.57 -2.10
N ARG A 71 8.08 6.29 -2.07
CA ARG A 71 7.47 5.60 -0.92
C ARG A 71 6.21 6.28 -0.39
N ASN A 72 5.49 6.97 -1.27
CA ASN A 72 4.27 7.68 -0.91
C ASN A 72 3.05 6.76 -1.04
N ALA A 73 2.14 6.85 -0.07
CA ALA A 73 0.85 6.19 -0.11
C ALA A 73 -0.27 7.20 0.11
N THR A 74 -1.35 7.10 -0.67
CA THR A 74 -2.52 7.97 -0.57
C THR A 74 -3.81 7.14 -0.51
N ASN A 75 -4.90 7.75 -0.04
CA ASN A 75 -6.23 7.13 0.03
C ASN A 75 -6.27 5.81 0.84
N ILE A 76 -5.54 5.74 1.96
CA ILE A 76 -5.62 4.63 2.90
C ILE A 76 -6.68 4.93 3.96
N ALA A 77 -7.72 4.10 4.04
CA ALA A 77 -8.81 4.29 5.01
C ALA A 77 -8.39 4.08 6.47
N SER A 78 -7.50 3.10 6.73
CA SER A 78 -6.94 2.87 8.06
C SER A 78 -5.58 2.18 7.97
N ILE A 79 -4.70 2.46 8.92
CA ILE A 79 -3.40 1.81 9.09
C ILE A 79 -3.38 1.22 10.49
N ALA A 80 -3.46 -0.10 10.59
CA ALA A 80 -3.27 -0.81 11.84
C ALA A 80 -1.80 -1.25 11.93
N CYS A 81 -1.04 -0.66 12.84
CA CYS A 81 0.35 -1.00 13.09
C CYS A 81 0.72 -0.66 14.54
N ASP A 82 1.71 -1.36 15.10
CA ASP A 82 2.15 -1.12 16.48
C ASP A 82 2.91 0.21 16.63
N THR A 83 3.56 0.68 15.55
CA THR A 83 4.34 1.93 15.56
C THR A 83 4.32 2.59 14.19
N ILE A 84 4.12 3.92 14.18
CA ILE A 84 4.32 4.79 13.02
C ILE A 84 5.59 5.60 13.27
N VAL A 85 6.60 5.45 12.40
CA VAL A 85 7.85 6.23 12.45
C VAL A 85 7.77 7.36 11.42
N ALA A 86 7.99 8.60 11.84
CA ALA A 86 8.08 9.75 10.93
C ALA A 86 9.28 9.60 9.97
N ASN A 87 9.18 10.12 8.75
CA ASN A 87 10.29 10.13 7.79
C ASN A 87 11.56 10.71 8.45
N THR A 88 12.65 9.94 8.45
CA THR A 88 13.91 10.29 9.13
C THR A 88 14.56 11.58 8.62
N THR A 89 14.21 12.04 7.43
CA THR A 89 14.77 13.25 6.81
C THR A 89 14.11 14.53 7.35
N THR A 90 12.82 14.49 7.69
CA THR A 90 12.09 15.67 8.21
C THR A 90 11.65 15.51 9.66
N ASN A 91 11.59 14.28 10.19
CA ASN A 91 11.09 13.90 11.51
C ASN A 91 9.71 14.49 11.87
N ILE A 92 8.94 14.91 10.86
CA ILE A 92 7.60 15.48 11.04
C ILE A 92 6.58 14.39 10.75
N LEU A 93 5.72 14.13 11.73
CA LEU A 93 4.48 13.38 11.56
C LEU A 93 3.31 14.35 11.67
N ASN A 94 2.65 14.62 10.55
CA ASN A 94 1.48 15.50 10.53
C ASN A 94 0.20 14.68 10.82
N ILE A 95 -0.32 14.79 12.04
CA ILE A 95 -1.54 14.11 12.49
C ILE A 95 -2.64 15.16 12.60
N ASN A 96 -3.58 15.18 11.63
CA ASN A 96 -4.73 16.11 11.63
C ASN A 96 -6.09 15.37 11.66
N PRO A 97 -6.38 14.61 12.72
CA PRO A 97 -7.65 13.92 12.87
C PRO A 97 -8.71 14.85 13.46
N THR A 98 -9.98 14.50 13.30
CA THR A 98 -11.07 15.15 14.06
C THR A 98 -10.97 14.87 15.56
N THR A 99 -10.38 13.73 15.94
CA THR A 99 -10.11 13.35 17.33
C THR A 99 -8.77 12.60 17.42
N LEU A 100 -7.94 12.93 18.40
CA LEU A 100 -6.73 12.17 18.73
C LEU A 100 -6.95 11.44 20.06
N GLN A 101 -6.62 10.16 20.13
CA GLN A 101 -6.71 9.38 21.36
C GLN A 101 -5.34 8.81 21.75
N ILE A 102 -5.04 8.78 23.04
CA ILE A 102 -3.84 8.17 23.61
C ILE A 102 -4.29 7.09 24.60
N LYS A 103 -3.92 5.83 24.32
CA LYS A 103 -4.33 4.66 25.13
C LYS A 103 -5.85 4.59 25.39
N GLY A 104 -6.65 4.98 24.39
CA GLY A 104 -8.12 4.99 24.47
C GLY A 104 -8.73 6.26 25.09
N THR A 105 -7.93 7.22 25.56
CA THR A 105 -8.42 8.50 26.09
C THR A 105 -8.32 9.59 25.04
N THR A 106 -9.44 10.28 24.77
CA THR A 106 -9.47 11.43 23.85
C THR A 106 -8.67 12.61 24.40
N LEU A 107 -7.80 13.16 23.57
CA LEU A 107 -7.07 14.39 23.85
C LEU A 107 -7.98 15.60 23.61
N THR A 108 -8.27 16.35 24.66
CA THR A 108 -9.15 17.54 24.60
C THR A 108 -8.39 18.86 24.54
N ALA A 109 -7.10 18.87 24.87
CA ALA A 109 -6.26 20.06 24.79
C ALA A 109 -6.00 20.45 23.33
N THR A 110 -6.11 21.75 23.04
CA THR A 110 -5.70 22.33 21.75
C THR A 110 -4.18 22.29 21.58
N ALA A 111 -3.70 22.38 20.34
CA ALA A 111 -2.27 22.47 20.05
C ALA A 111 -1.59 23.63 20.80
N THR A 112 -2.26 24.79 20.91
CA THR A 112 -1.74 25.93 21.68
C THR A 112 -1.56 25.59 23.16
N GLN A 113 -2.53 24.93 23.78
CA GLN A 113 -2.42 24.53 25.20
C GLN A 113 -1.29 23.52 25.42
N LEU A 114 -1.13 22.54 24.52
CA LEU A 114 -0.04 21.56 24.59
C LEU A 114 1.32 22.24 24.39
N ASN A 115 1.43 23.20 23.48
CA ASN A 115 2.69 23.91 23.23
C ASN A 115 3.17 24.73 24.42
N VAL A 116 2.27 25.19 25.30
CA VAL A 116 2.68 25.84 26.56
C VAL A 116 3.44 24.87 27.47
N LEU A 117 3.12 23.57 27.42
CA LEU A 117 3.85 22.56 28.22
C LEU A 117 5.31 22.41 27.80
N ASN A 118 5.65 22.70 26.54
CA ASN A 118 7.03 22.66 26.06
C ASN A 118 7.91 23.71 26.75
N GLY A 119 7.32 24.80 27.27
CA GLY A 119 8.02 25.85 28.02
C GLY A 119 7.72 25.84 29.52
N PHE A 120 7.01 24.82 30.02
CA PHE A 120 6.61 24.77 31.42
C PHE A 120 7.82 24.47 32.33
N THR A 121 8.04 25.33 33.32
CA THR A 121 9.18 25.25 34.25
C THR A 121 8.83 24.67 35.61
N GLY A 122 7.56 24.30 35.85
CA GLY A 122 7.14 23.62 37.08
C GLY A 122 7.43 22.12 37.07
N THR A 123 6.87 21.39 38.05
CA THR A 123 7.07 19.94 38.19
C THR A 123 5.87 19.14 37.67
N THR A 124 6.06 17.84 37.43
CA THR A 124 4.95 16.92 37.09
C THR A 124 3.88 16.88 38.19
N ALA A 125 4.25 17.08 39.46
CA ALA A 125 3.30 17.18 40.56
C ALA A 125 2.35 18.38 40.39
N ASN A 126 2.82 19.52 39.87
CA ASN A 126 1.95 20.67 39.59
C ASN A 126 0.91 20.37 38.51
N LEU A 127 1.25 19.53 37.52
CA LEU A 127 0.32 19.11 36.47
C LEU A 127 -0.66 18.05 36.95
N ASN A 128 -0.22 17.13 37.82
CA ASN A 128 -1.07 16.08 38.38
C ASN A 128 -2.17 16.60 39.32
N VAL A 129 -1.99 17.76 39.96
CA VAL A 129 -3.00 18.33 40.89
C VAL A 129 -4.18 18.98 40.15
N LEU A 130 -4.02 19.34 38.86
CA LEU A 130 -5.15 19.84 38.05
C LEU A 130 -6.14 18.74 37.63
N LEU A 131 -5.84 17.47 37.93
CA LEU A 131 -6.62 16.29 37.55
C LEU A 131 -7.33 15.62 38.74
N SER A 132 -7.13 16.11 39.99
CA SER A 132 -7.79 15.61 41.21
C SER A 132 -9.02 16.41 41.60
#